data_AF-A0A830SL52-F1
#
_entry.id   AF-A0A830SL52-F1
#
_cell.length_a   1.000
_cell.length_b   1.000
_cell.length_c   1.000
_cell.angle_alpha   90.00
_cell.angle_beta   90.00
_cell.angle_gamma   90.00
#
_symmetry.space_group_name_H-M   'P 1'
#
loop_
_entity.id
_entity.type
_entity.pdbx_description
1 polymer ?
#
loop_
_entity_poly.entity_id
_entity_poly.type
_entity_poly.pdbx_seq_one_letter_code
_entity_poly.pdbx_strand_id
1 'polypeptide(L)' 'ALGISQSSVSARVKALEDNLGVLLFERHARGVRLTDAGRHFMERVTAGVDQLDHAVKTAE' A
#
# COMPACT_ATOMS: atom_id res chain seq x y z
N ALA A 1 -11.67 7.74 13.11
CA ALA A 1 -11.34 6.45 12.48
C ALA A 1 -12.06 6.38 11.14
N LEU A 2 -11.33 6.30 10.03
CA LEU A 2 -11.94 6.11 8.69
C LEU A 2 -12.75 4.81 8.74
N GLY A 3 -14.02 4.85 8.34
CA GLY A 3 -15.01 3.75 8.46
C GLY A 3 -14.74 2.50 7.62
N ILE A 4 -13.47 2.14 7.47
CA ILE A 4 -12.98 0.99 6.74
C ILE A 4 -12.60 -0.05 7.79
N SER A 5 -13.29 -1.19 7.79
CA SER A 5 -12.96 -2.28 8.71
C SER A 5 -11.52 -2.75 8.46
N GLN A 6 -10.77 -3.06 9.51
CA GLN A 6 -9.42 -3.62 9.40
C GLN A 6 -9.36 -4.86 8.48
N SER A 7 -10.44 -5.63 8.40
CA SER A 7 -10.59 -6.76 7.49
C SER A 7 -10.63 -6.34 6.02
N SER A 8 -11.29 -5.23 5.69
CA SER A 8 -11.35 -4.72 4.31
C SER A 8 -10.01 -4.17 3.82
N VAL A 9 -9.21 -3.54 4.71
CA VAL A 9 -7.83 -3.13 4.37
C VAL A 9 -6.97 -4.35 4.09
N SER A 10 -7.00 -5.35 4.98
CA SER A 10 -6.20 -6.56 4.82
C SER A 10 -6.55 -7.33 3.55
N ALA A 11 -7.84 -7.40 3.19
CA ALA A 11 -8.29 -8.03 1.95
C ALA A 11 -7.80 -7.29 0.69
N ARG A 12 -7.81 -5.96 0.70
CA ARG A 12 -7.29 -5.14 -0.41
C ARG A 12 -5.78 -5.29 -0.57
N VAL A 13 -5.04 -5.32 0.54
CA VAL A 13 -3.59 -5.57 0.51
C VAL A 13 -3.30 -6.94 -0.08
N LYS A 14 -4.03 -7.97 0.36
CA LYS A 14 -3.86 -9.33 -0.18
C LYS A 14 -4.14 -9.39 -1.69
N ALA A 15 -5.23 -8.77 -2.16
CA ALA A 15 -5.54 -8.73 -3.59
C ALA A 15 -4.44 -8.01 -4.40
N LEU A 16 -3.81 -6.97 -3.83
CA LEU A 16 -2.67 -6.30 -4.45
C LEU A 16 -1.46 -7.23 -4.53
N GLU A 17 -1.12 -7.92 -3.45
CA GLU A 17 -0.03 -8.90 -3.41
C GLU A 17 -0.26 -10.04 -4.42
N ASP A 18 -1.49 -10.54 -4.52
CA ASP A 18 -1.88 -11.57 -5.49
C ASP A 18 -1.71 -11.06 -6.94
N ASN A 19 -2.11 -9.81 -7.23
CA ASN A 19 -1.95 -9.21 -8.55
C ASN A 19 -0.47 -8.95 -8.92
N LEU A 20 0.35 -8.59 -7.94
CA LEU A 20 1.78 -8.33 -8.14
C LEU A 20 2.60 -9.63 -8.16
N GLY A 21 2.05 -10.74 -7.66
CA GLY A 21 2.76 -12.01 -7.50
C GLY A 21 3.87 -11.97 -6.44
N VAL A 22 3.90 -10.94 -5.60
CA VAL A 22 4.91 -10.74 -4.54
C VAL A 22 4.25 -10.29 -3.25
N LEU A 23 4.77 -10.79 -2.12
CA LEU A 23 4.35 -10.33 -0.80
C LEU A 23 5.01 -8.97 -0.52
N LEU A 24 4.19 -7.97 -0.18
CA LEU A 24 4.65 -6.65 0.24
C LEU A 24 4.77 -6.58 1.76
N PHE A 25 3.98 -7.37 2.48
CA PHE A 25 3.96 -7.42 3.93
C PHE A 25 4.21 -8.83 4.47
N GLU A 26 4.87 -8.89 5.63
CA GLU A 26 5.11 -10.11 6.38
C GLU A 26 4.62 -9.97 7.82
N ARG A 27 4.06 -11.05 8.36
CA ARG A 27 3.55 -11.11 9.73
C ARG A 27 4.65 -11.57 10.67
N HIS A 28 4.81 -10.83 11.77
CA HIS A 28 5.74 -11.11 12.85
C HIS A 28 4.99 -11.16 14.18
N ALA A 29 5.62 -11.74 15.21
CA ALA A 29 5.04 -11.85 16.55
C ALA A 29 4.61 -10.51 17.18
N ARG A 30 5.14 -9.37 16.67
CA ARG A 30 4.84 -8.02 17.15
C ARG A 30 4.05 -7.16 16.15
N GLY A 31 3.51 -7.74 15.08
CA GLY A 31 2.70 -7.00 14.10
C GLY A 31 3.06 -7.32 12.65
N VAL A 32 2.99 -6.33 11.78
CA VAL A 32 3.22 -6.47 10.33
C VAL A 32 4.40 -5.59 9.93
N ARG A 33 5.27 -6.09 9.06
CA ARG A 33 6.40 -5.34 8.48
C ARG A 33 6.39 -5.43 6.97
N LEU A 34 7.04 -4.46 6.32
CA LEU A 34 7.30 -4.52 4.89
C LEU A 34 8.39 -5.54 4.58
N THR A 35 8.16 -6.34 3.54
CA THR A 35 9.21 -7.13 2.90
C THR A 35 10.15 -6.20 2.13
N ASP A 36 11.25 -6.74 1.62
CA ASP A 36 12.17 -6.00 0.75
C ASP A 36 11.47 -5.52 -0.53
N ALA A 37 10.61 -6.37 -1.12
CA ALA A 37 9.76 -5.99 -2.25
C ALA A 37 8.76 -4.89 -1.85
N GLY A 38 8.16 -4.99 -0.65
CA GLY A 38 7.27 -3.98 -0.10
C GLY A 38 7.93 -2.61 0.06
N ARG A 39 9.19 -2.57 0.50
CA ARG A 39 9.95 -1.32 0.62
C ARG A 39 10.20 -0.67 -0.74
N HIS A 40 10.72 -1.43 -1.71
CA HIS A 40 10.95 -0.91 -3.06
C HIS A 40 9.65 -0.48 -3.76
N PHE A 41 8.56 -1.22 -3.54
CA PHE A 41 7.25 -0.87 -4.07
C PHE A 41 6.76 0.45 -3.50
N MET A 42 6.84 0.63 -2.17
CA MET A 42 6.42 1.86 -1.51
C MET A 42 7.22 3.08 -1.97
N GLU A 43 8.53 2.96 -2.08
CA GLU A 43 9.38 4.05 -2.57
C GLU A 43 8.93 4.56 -3.95
N ARG A 44 8.48 3.67 -4.84
CA ARG A 44 7.99 4.05 -6.16
C ARG A 44 6.55 4.56 -6.16
N VAL A 45 5.68 3.93 -5.39
CA VAL A 45 4.26 4.30 -5.38
C VAL A 45 4.03 5.62 -4.67
N THR A 46 4.75 5.92 -3.58
CA THR A 46 4.61 7.21 -2.88
C THR A 46 4.82 8.38 -3.83
N ALA A 47 5.90 8.37 -4.62
CA ALA A 47 6.17 9.43 -5.59
C ALA A 47 5.04 9.57 -6.64
N GLY A 48 4.49 8.45 -7.12
CA GLY A 48 3.38 8.46 -8.08
C GLY A 48 2.08 8.98 -7.49
N VAL A 49 1.76 8.61 -6.24
CA VAL A 49 0.58 9.12 -5.52
C VAL A 49 0.71 10.61 -5.26
N ASP A 50 1.89 11.08 -4.84
CA ASP A 50 2.15 12.50 -4.63
C ASP A 50 1.99 13.30 -5.93
N GLN A 51 2.47 12.75 -7.05
CA GLN A 51 2.30 13.39 -8.36
C GLN A 51 0.82 13.46 -8.77
N LEU A 52 0.03 12.42 -8.52
CA LEU A 52 -1.42 12.42 -8.78
C LEU A 52 -2.13 13.46 -7.90
N ASP A 53 -1.79 13.55 -6.62
CA ASP A 53 -2.35 14.53 -5.69
C ASP A 53 -2.02 15.97 -6.12
N HIS A 54 -0.78 16.22 -6.57
CA HIS A 54 -0.38 17.49 -7.15
C HIS A 54 -1.15 17.83 -8.44
N ALA A 55 -1.36 16.85 -9.33
CA ALA A 55 -2.12 17.04 -10.57
C ALA A 55 -3.59 17.40 -10.29
N VAL A 56 -4.21 16.74 -9.30
CA VAL A 56 -5.59 17.06 -8.87
C VAL A 56 -5.67 18.48 -8.34
N LYS A 57 -4.75 18.89 -7.47
CA LYS A 57 -4.73 20.24 -6.86
C LYS A 57 -4.49 21.38 -7.84
N THR A 58 -3.80 21.12 -8.95
CA THR A 58 -3.47 22.14 -9.96
C THR A 58 -4.51 22.22 -11.08
N ALA A 59 -5.42 21.25 -11.15
CA ALA A 59 -6.54 21.25 -12.10
C ALA A 59 -7.79 22.00 -11.57
N GLU A 60 -7.83 22.30 -10.27
CA GLU A 60 -8.80 23.22 -9.65
C GLU A 60 -8.38 24.68 -9.81
#